data_AF-W2PRW6-F1
#
_entry.id   AF-W2PRW6-F1
#
_cell.length_a   1.000
_cell.length_b   1.000
_cell.length_c   1.000
_cell.angle_alpha   90.00
_cell.angle_beta   90.00
_cell.angle_gamma   90.00
#
_symmetry.space_group_name_H-M   'P 1'
#
loop_
_entity.id
_entity.type
_entity.pdbx_description
1 polymer ?
#
loop_
_entity_poly.entity_id
_entity_poly.type
_entity_poly.pdbx_seq_one_letter_code
_entity_poly.pdbx_strand_id
1 'polypeptide(L)'
;MAVADVEAIRDACVTKETRGKYKSSLNGIAKWIRKELAKVDHNTDRFFDSSGELNLMEFTPPYFEQFLVYKSRGVKAGTLSGYRSAIKDLYRVRRLALPPEYGDGMKQLFSGMKRMEADSDQISNPKTSGKQPLTYSLYQKLYQYLFKPYKLNILWLKTMALV
;
A
#
# COMPACT_ATOMS: atom_id res chain seq x y z
N MET A 1 14.03 -18.81 33.43
CA MET A 1 13.61 -18.26 32.13
C MET A 1 12.10 -18.32 32.09
N ALA A 2 11.41 -17.19 31.94
CA ALA A 2 9.95 -17.21 31.82
C ALA A 2 9.60 -17.89 30.49
N VAL A 3 8.94 -19.04 30.55
CA VAL A 3 8.41 -19.72 29.36
C VAL A 3 7.31 -18.81 28.81
N ALA A 4 7.52 -18.26 27.61
CA ALA A 4 6.52 -17.45 26.97
C ALA A 4 5.27 -18.30 26.70
N ASP A 5 4.11 -17.79 27.10
CA ASP A 5 2.81 -18.39 26.82
C ASP A 5 2.63 -18.55 25.30
N VAL A 6 2.06 -19.68 24.88
CA VAL A 6 1.84 -20.03 23.46
C VAL A 6 1.02 -18.95 22.76
N GLU A 7 0.06 -18.34 23.45
CA GLU A 7 -0.72 -17.24 22.89
C GLU A 7 0.10 -15.96 22.71
N ALA A 8 1.00 -15.65 23.65
CA ALA A 8 1.91 -14.51 23.50
C ALA A 8 2.86 -14.69 22.31
N ILE A 9 3.34 -15.91 22.06
CA ILE A 9 4.18 -16.23 20.89
C ILE A 9 3.39 -16.08 19.58
N ARG A 10 2.14 -16.57 19.56
CA ARG A 10 1.25 -16.42 18.39
C ARG A 10 0.92 -14.96 18.11
N ASP A 11 0.66 -14.18 19.16
CA ASP A 11 0.32 -12.76 19.06
C ASP A 11 1.52 -11.94 18.56
N ALA A 12 2.74 -12.32 18.93
CA ALA A 12 3.98 -11.68 18.48
C ALA A 12 4.24 -11.80 16.96
N CYS A 13 3.54 -12.69 16.23
CA CYS A 13 3.69 -12.82 14.78
C CYS A 13 3.34 -11.55 14.00
N VAL A 14 2.58 -10.62 14.58
CA VAL A 14 2.17 -9.37 13.91
C VAL A 14 2.36 -8.18 14.83
N THR A 15 3.16 -7.22 14.38
CA THR A 15 3.44 -5.97 15.12
C THR A 15 2.16 -5.15 15.30
N LYS A 16 2.09 -4.36 16.39
CA LYS A 16 0.96 -3.45 16.68
C LYS A 16 0.66 -2.51 15.51
N GLU A 17 1.70 -1.98 14.87
CA GLU A 17 1.56 -1.11 13.69
C GLU A 17 0.88 -1.85 12.52
N THR A 18 1.29 -3.10 12.26
CA THR A 18 0.70 -3.92 11.19
C THR A 18 -0.75 -4.24 11.49
N ARG A 19 -1.12 -4.51 12.75
CA ARG A 19 -2.53 -4.69 13.15
C ARG A 19 -3.35 -3.42 12.90
N GLY A 20 -2.79 -2.25 13.17
CA GLY A 20 -3.41 -0.97 12.84
C GLY A 20 -3.69 -0.83 11.34
N LYS A 21 -2.71 -1.18 10.49
CA LYS A 21 -2.88 -1.20 9.04
C LYS A 21 -3.95 -2.20 8.60
N TYR A 22 -3.97 -3.41 9.16
CA TYR A 22 -5.00 -4.41 8.86
C TYR A 22 -6.38 -3.96 9.27
N LYS A 23 -6.55 -3.36 10.45
CA LYS A 23 -7.82 -2.76 10.88
C LYS A 23 -8.29 -1.69 9.89
N SER A 24 -7.39 -0.83 9.41
CA SER A 24 -7.71 0.15 8.37
C SER A 24 -8.15 -0.51 7.05
N SER A 25 -7.49 -1.59 6.63
CA SER A 25 -7.88 -2.36 5.44
C SER A 25 -9.27 -2.99 5.60
N LEU A 26 -9.55 -3.62 6.74
CA LEU A 26 -10.86 -4.22 7.04
C LEU A 26 -11.97 -3.15 7.07
N ASN A 27 -11.69 -1.98 7.65
CA ASN A 27 -12.62 -0.84 7.60
C ASN A 27 -12.88 -0.36 6.17
N GLY A 28 -11.88 -0.42 5.29
CA GLY A 28 -12.04 -0.13 3.86
C GLY A 28 -13.00 -1.10 3.17
N ILE A 29 -12.90 -2.39 3.46
CA ILE A 29 -13.84 -3.42 2.97
C ILE A 29 -15.23 -3.17 3.53
N ALA A 30 -15.34 -2.96 4.85
CA ALA A 30 -16.62 -2.71 5.51
C ALA A 30 -17.34 -1.47 4.96
N LYS A 31 -16.59 -0.41 4.63
CA LYS A 31 -17.13 0.78 3.97
C LYS A 31 -17.64 0.48 2.55
N TRP A 32 -16.92 -0.34 1.79
CA TRP A 32 -17.35 -0.76 0.46
C TRP A 32 -18.64 -1.58 0.53
N ILE A 33 -18.74 -2.55 1.46
CA ILE A 33 -19.95 -3.35 1.65
C ILE A 33 -21.16 -2.43 1.90
N ARG A 34 -21.07 -1.55 2.90
CA ARG A 34 -22.18 -0.69 3.33
C ARG A 34 -22.59 0.37 2.31
N LYS A 35 -21.70 0.78 1.40
CA LYS A 35 -21.97 1.89 0.47
C LYS A 35 -22.17 1.47 -0.96
N GLU A 36 -21.43 0.48 -1.42
CA GLU A 36 -21.36 0.11 -2.82
C GLU A 36 -22.04 -1.24 -3.06
N LEU A 37 -21.71 -2.25 -2.25
CA LEU A 37 -22.38 -3.55 -2.37
C LEU A 37 -23.86 -3.45 -1.99
N ALA A 38 -24.19 -2.62 -0.99
CA ALA A 38 -25.56 -2.34 -0.55
C ALA A 38 -26.51 -1.78 -1.65
N LYS A 39 -25.94 -1.23 -2.72
CA LYS A 39 -26.71 -0.75 -3.89
C LYS A 39 -27.23 -1.90 -4.76
N VAL A 40 -26.61 -3.08 -4.66
CA VAL A 40 -26.91 -4.26 -5.48
C VAL A 40 -27.52 -5.37 -4.62
N ASP A 41 -26.98 -5.56 -3.42
CA ASP A 41 -27.46 -6.53 -2.44
C ASP A 41 -27.98 -5.81 -1.22
N HIS A 42 -29.29 -5.83 -0.99
CA HIS A 42 -29.90 -5.10 0.13
C HIS A 42 -29.66 -5.76 1.49
N ASN A 43 -29.26 -7.04 1.54
CA ASN A 43 -29.02 -7.77 2.78
C ASN A 43 -27.52 -7.80 3.11
N THR A 44 -26.89 -6.63 3.24
CA THR A 44 -25.45 -6.55 3.57
C THR A 44 -25.12 -6.79 5.04
N ASP A 45 -26.13 -6.75 5.93
CA ASP A 45 -25.90 -6.94 7.35
C ASP A 45 -25.37 -8.34 7.68
N ARG A 46 -25.68 -9.35 6.85
CA ARG A 46 -25.13 -10.71 6.98
C ARG A 46 -23.60 -10.78 6.93
N PHE A 47 -22.96 -9.81 6.26
CA PHE A 47 -21.50 -9.75 6.18
C PHE A 47 -20.84 -9.25 7.47
N PHE A 48 -21.63 -8.89 8.49
CA PHE A 48 -21.13 -8.46 9.78
C PHE A 48 -21.63 -9.38 10.89
N ASP A 49 -20.77 -9.68 11.85
CA ASP A 49 -21.16 -10.37 13.07
C ASP A 49 -21.80 -9.40 14.08
N SER A 50 -22.22 -9.92 15.23
CA SER A 50 -22.84 -9.12 16.30
C SER A 50 -21.93 -8.02 16.87
N SER A 51 -20.61 -8.13 16.69
CA SER A 51 -19.64 -7.11 17.08
C SER A 51 -19.42 -6.04 16.00
N GLY A 52 -20.05 -6.21 14.83
CA GLY A 52 -19.89 -5.33 13.67
C GLY A 52 -18.61 -5.58 12.88
N GLU A 53 -17.87 -6.65 13.20
CA GLU A 53 -16.71 -7.10 12.44
C GLU A 53 -17.14 -7.98 11.26
N LEU A 54 -16.22 -8.18 10.31
CA LEU A 54 -16.50 -8.93 9.09
C LEU A 54 -16.77 -10.40 9.38
N ASN A 55 -17.95 -10.89 9.00
CA ASN A 55 -18.31 -12.30 9.09
C ASN A 55 -17.64 -13.09 7.95
N LEU A 56 -16.61 -13.86 8.28
CA LEU A 56 -15.84 -14.66 7.30
C LEU A 56 -16.60 -15.85 6.71
N MET A 57 -17.73 -16.27 7.30
CA MET A 57 -18.57 -17.33 6.73
C MET A 57 -19.39 -16.81 5.54
N GLU A 58 -19.83 -15.54 5.61
CA GLU A 58 -20.63 -14.89 4.57
C GLU A 58 -19.75 -14.13 3.58
N PHE A 59 -18.67 -13.50 4.05
CA PHE A 59 -17.70 -12.81 3.22
C PHE A 59 -16.68 -13.78 2.61
N THR A 60 -17.13 -14.49 1.57
CA THR A 60 -16.37 -15.52 0.87
C THR A 60 -15.36 -14.94 -0.15
N PRO A 61 -14.39 -15.73 -0.66
CA PRO A 61 -13.42 -15.26 -1.65
C PRO A 61 -14.01 -14.52 -2.87
N PRO A 62 -15.13 -14.95 -3.47
CA PRO A 62 -15.76 -14.21 -4.58
C PRO A 62 -16.14 -12.77 -4.24
N TYR A 63 -16.67 -12.49 -3.04
CA TYR A 63 -16.96 -11.12 -2.62
C TYR A 63 -15.69 -10.30 -2.43
N PHE A 64 -14.61 -10.94 -1.98
CA PHE A 64 -13.31 -10.28 -1.90
C PHE A 64 -12.77 -9.92 -3.28
N GLU A 65 -12.92 -10.79 -4.29
CA GLU A 65 -12.53 -10.48 -5.66
C GLU A 65 -13.33 -9.29 -6.24
N GLN A 66 -14.65 -9.24 -6.00
CA GLN A 66 -15.48 -8.10 -6.38
C GLN A 66 -14.99 -6.80 -5.71
N PHE A 67 -14.64 -6.85 -4.43
CA PHE A 67 -14.03 -5.72 -3.73
C PHE A 67 -12.72 -5.29 -4.39
N LEU A 68 -11.84 -6.24 -4.76
CA LEU A 68 -10.57 -5.92 -5.42
C LEU A 68 -10.78 -5.27 -6.79
N VAL A 69 -11.74 -5.75 -7.58
CA VAL A 69 -12.12 -5.15 -8.87
C VAL A 69 -12.67 -3.74 -8.69
N TYR A 70 -13.49 -3.51 -7.67
CA TYR A 70 -13.96 -2.15 -7.35
C TYR A 70 -12.78 -1.24 -6.99
N LYS A 71 -11.87 -1.73 -6.14
CA LYS A 71 -10.80 -0.92 -5.56
C LYS A 71 -9.66 -0.64 -6.54
N SER A 72 -9.39 -1.54 -7.48
CA SER A 72 -8.34 -1.40 -8.50
C SER A 72 -8.53 -0.19 -9.41
N ARG A 73 -9.77 0.32 -9.53
CA ARG A 73 -10.11 1.52 -10.32
C ARG A 73 -9.42 2.80 -9.83
N GLY A 74 -9.01 2.86 -8.57
CA GLY A 74 -8.41 4.06 -7.98
C GLY A 74 -7.15 3.78 -7.17
N VAL A 75 -6.67 2.54 -7.12
CA VAL A 75 -5.59 2.13 -6.23
C VAL A 75 -4.69 1.09 -6.91
N LYS A 76 -3.37 1.26 -6.78
CA LYS A 76 -2.33 0.36 -7.31
C LYS A 76 -2.38 -1.04 -6.70
N ALA A 77 -1.93 -2.04 -7.47
CA ALA A 77 -1.92 -3.44 -7.06
C ALA A 77 -1.14 -3.70 -5.75
N GLY A 78 -0.10 -2.90 -5.46
CA GLY A 78 0.65 -2.98 -4.21
C GLY A 78 -0.22 -2.75 -2.96
N THR A 79 -1.12 -1.78 -3.00
CA THR A 79 -2.04 -1.50 -1.87
C THR A 79 -3.13 -2.57 -1.76
N LEU A 80 -3.58 -3.11 -2.88
CA LEU A 80 -4.54 -4.21 -2.92
C LEU A 80 -4.01 -5.46 -2.18
N SER A 81 -2.70 -5.71 -2.25
CA SER A 81 -2.08 -6.84 -1.53
C SER A 81 -2.21 -6.73 -0.01
N GLY A 82 -2.26 -5.50 0.53
CA GLY A 82 -2.46 -5.25 1.96
C GLY A 82 -3.83 -5.70 2.47
N TYR A 83 -4.88 -5.61 1.64
CA TYR A 83 -6.20 -6.13 1.99
C TYR A 83 -6.20 -7.65 2.07
N ARG A 84 -5.51 -8.34 1.15
CA ARG A 84 -5.36 -9.80 1.18
C ARG A 84 -4.67 -10.25 2.46
N SER A 85 -3.58 -9.58 2.84
CA SER A 85 -2.87 -9.87 4.07
C SER A 85 -3.75 -9.67 5.30
N ALA A 86 -4.55 -8.59 5.33
CA ALA A 86 -5.48 -8.33 6.44
C ALA A 86 -6.55 -9.41 6.59
N ILE A 87 -7.13 -9.93 5.49
CA ILE A 87 -8.09 -11.03 5.58
C ILE A 87 -7.42 -12.32 6.03
N LYS A 88 -6.26 -12.69 5.49
CA LYS A 88 -5.51 -13.87 5.94
C LYS A 88 -5.18 -13.80 7.43
N ASP A 89 -4.87 -12.60 7.91
CA ASP A 89 -4.67 -12.31 9.32
C ASP A 89 -5.91 -12.59 10.15
N LEU A 90 -7.06 -12.11 9.69
CA LEU A 90 -8.35 -12.31 10.35
C LEU A 90 -8.73 -13.81 10.45
N TYR A 91 -8.50 -14.58 9.38
CA TYR A 91 -8.66 -16.05 9.43
C TYR A 91 -7.75 -16.68 10.49
N ARG A 92 -6.49 -16.25 10.56
CA ARG A 92 -5.52 -16.77 11.54
C ARG A 92 -5.95 -16.43 12.97
N VAL A 93 -6.34 -15.18 13.24
CA VAL A 93 -6.78 -14.71 14.57
C VAL A 93 -8.04 -15.44 15.02
N ARG A 94 -8.99 -15.67 14.11
CA ARG A 94 -10.23 -16.42 14.39
C ARG A 94 -10.05 -17.96 14.35
N ARG A 95 -8.82 -18.44 14.10
CA ARG A 95 -8.47 -19.87 13.98
C ARG A 95 -9.33 -20.64 12.97
N LEU A 96 -9.68 -19.97 11.87
CA LEU A 96 -10.46 -20.55 10.78
C LEU A 96 -9.54 -21.10 9.69
N ALA A 97 -9.99 -22.18 9.03
CA ALA A 97 -9.29 -22.70 7.86
C ALA A 97 -9.30 -21.64 6.74
N LEU A 98 -8.13 -21.34 6.20
CA LEU A 98 -8.02 -20.39 5.10
C LEU A 98 -8.55 -21.06 3.81
N PRO A 99 -9.51 -20.45 3.09
CA PRO A 99 -10.01 -21.01 1.85
C PRO A 99 -8.89 -21.16 0.81
N PRO A 100 -8.85 -22.25 0.02
CA PRO A 100 -7.79 -22.54 -0.93
C PRO A 100 -7.62 -21.47 -2.02
N GLU A 101 -8.66 -20.70 -2.32
CA GLU A 101 -8.66 -19.60 -3.27
C GLU A 101 -7.69 -18.49 -2.86
N TYR A 102 -7.49 -18.28 -1.55
CA TYR A 102 -6.48 -17.35 -1.04
C TYR A 102 -5.03 -17.82 -1.31
N GLY A 103 -4.85 -19.05 -1.80
CA GLY A 103 -3.59 -19.63 -2.25
C GLY A 103 -3.19 -19.13 -3.64
N ASP A 104 -3.14 -20.03 -4.62
CA ASP A 104 -2.62 -19.75 -5.96
C ASP A 104 -3.60 -18.99 -6.85
N GLY A 105 -4.90 -19.20 -6.70
CA GLY A 105 -5.94 -18.46 -7.45
C GLY A 105 -5.80 -16.94 -7.27
N MET A 106 -5.74 -16.47 -6.02
CA MET A 106 -5.48 -15.05 -5.77
C MET A 106 -4.10 -14.59 -6.25
N LYS A 107 -3.04 -15.41 -6.19
CA LYS A 107 -1.73 -15.00 -6.74
C LYS A 107 -1.84 -14.70 -8.24
N GLN A 108 -2.56 -15.54 -8.99
CA GLN A 108 -2.80 -15.32 -10.41
C GLN A 108 -3.58 -14.02 -10.65
N LEU A 109 -4.65 -13.77 -9.89
CA LEU A 109 -5.43 -12.53 -9.98
C LEU A 109 -4.58 -11.27 -9.73
N PHE A 110 -3.77 -11.26 -8.67
CA PHE A 110 -2.85 -10.15 -8.39
C PHE A 110 -1.77 -9.97 -9.47
N SER A 111 -1.31 -11.05 -10.10
CA SER A 111 -0.37 -10.98 -11.22
C SER A 111 -1.02 -10.33 -12.46
N GLY A 112 -2.28 -10.67 -12.74
CA GLY A 112 -3.06 -10.06 -13.82
C GLY A 112 -3.29 -8.57 -13.58
N MET A 113 -3.66 -8.18 -12.36
CA MET A 113 -3.82 -6.76 -12.00
C MET A 113 -2.53 -5.95 -12.19
N LYS A 114 -1.37 -6.50 -11.79
CA LYS A 114 -0.09 -5.83 -12.01
C LYS A 114 0.25 -5.67 -13.48
N ARG A 115 -0.06 -6.67 -14.31
CA ARG A 115 0.17 -6.61 -15.76
C ARG A 115 -0.70 -5.53 -16.41
N MET A 116 -2.00 -5.49 -16.09
CA MET A 116 -2.91 -4.46 -16.57
C MET A 116 -2.51 -3.05 -16.12
N GLU A 117 -2.03 -2.89 -14.87
CA GLU A 117 -1.49 -1.60 -14.39
C GLU A 117 -0.26 -1.20 -15.21
N ALA A 118 0.67 -2.13 -15.45
CA ALA A 118 1.87 -1.86 -16.24
C ALA A 118 1.54 -1.52 -17.70
N ASP A 119 0.64 -2.26 -18.35
CA ASP A 119 0.21 -2.00 -19.72
C ASP A 119 -0.45 -0.61 -19.83
N SER A 120 -1.29 -0.25 -18.87
CA SER A 120 -1.88 1.09 -18.80
C SER A 120 -0.83 2.19 -18.60
N ASP A 121 0.15 1.97 -17.73
CA ASP A 121 1.23 2.93 -17.48
C ASP A 121 2.11 3.11 -18.73
N GLN A 122 2.34 2.06 -19.53
CA GLN A 122 3.07 2.13 -20.80
C GLN A 122 2.30 2.84 -21.92
N ILE A 123 0.98 2.65 -22.00
CA ILE A 123 0.12 3.34 -22.97
C ILE A 123 0.00 4.83 -22.62
N SER A 124 -0.02 5.17 -21.33
CA SER A 124 0.04 6.56 -20.90
C SER A 124 1.41 7.14 -21.28
N ASN A 125 1.40 8.20 -22.08
CA ASN A 125 2.59 8.90 -22.57
C ASN A 125 3.64 9.05 -21.45
N PRO A 126 4.96 8.91 -21.71
CA PRO A 126 5.96 8.90 -20.67
C PRO A 126 5.81 10.12 -19.77
N LYS A 127 5.44 9.90 -18.49
CA LYS A 127 5.46 10.98 -17.51
C LYS A 127 6.91 11.46 -17.43
N THR A 128 7.18 12.64 -17.95
CA THR A 128 8.45 13.39 -17.83
C THR A 128 8.78 13.80 -16.38
N SER A 129 8.18 13.13 -15.40
CA SER A 129 8.25 13.39 -13.96
C SER A 129 9.42 12.69 -13.26
N GLY A 130 10.38 12.14 -14.02
CA GLY A 130 11.67 11.78 -13.46
C GLY A 130 12.46 13.06 -13.16
N LYS A 131 13.24 13.08 -12.07
CA LYS A 131 14.36 14.03 -11.93
C LYS A 131 15.29 13.74 -13.11
N GLN A 132 15.12 14.46 -14.21
CA GLN A 132 16.06 14.42 -15.33
C GLN A 132 17.45 14.70 -14.73
N PRO A 133 18.44 13.83 -14.97
CA PRO A 133 19.80 14.11 -14.55
C PRO A 133 20.15 15.50 -15.05
N LEU A 134 20.56 16.38 -14.14
CA LEU A 134 21.00 17.70 -14.53
C LEU A 134 22.17 17.49 -15.49
N THR A 135 22.01 17.90 -16.75
CA THR A 135 23.09 17.73 -17.73
C THR A 135 24.33 18.49 -17.26
N TYR A 136 25.50 17.92 -17.52
CA TYR A 136 26.78 18.50 -17.09
C TYR A 136 26.95 19.95 -17.56
N SER A 137 26.44 20.28 -18.75
CA SER A 137 26.42 21.64 -19.30
C SER A 137 25.56 22.61 -18.47
N LEU A 138 24.40 22.17 -17.98
CA LEU A 138 23.52 22.96 -17.11
C LEU A 138 24.11 23.14 -15.72
N TYR A 139 24.72 22.08 -15.16
CA TYR A 139 25.49 22.15 -13.92
C TYR A 139 26.64 23.18 -14.02
N GLN A 140 27.41 23.15 -15.11
CA GLN A 140 28.56 24.04 -15.32
C GLN A 140 28.13 25.51 -15.41
N LYS A 141 26.99 25.80 -16.05
CA LYS A 141 26.40 27.14 -16.10
C LYS A 141 25.99 27.62 -14.70
N LEU A 142 25.29 26.78 -13.94
CA LEU A 142 24.87 27.12 -12.56
C LEU A 142 26.08 27.34 -11.64
N TYR A 143 27.14 26.54 -11.76
CA TYR A 143 28.36 26.72 -10.98
C TYR A 143 29.06 28.05 -11.28
N GLN A 144 29.15 28.45 -12.56
CA GLN A 144 29.71 29.74 -12.95
C GLN A 144 28.89 30.91 -12.42
N TYR A 145 27.56 30.80 -12.42
CA TYR A 145 26.65 31.88 -12.03
C TYR A 145 26.47 32.00 -10.50
N LEU A 146 26.35 30.87 -9.80
CA LEU A 146 25.94 30.82 -8.39
C LEU A 146 27.06 30.55 -7.41
N PHE A 147 28.24 30.11 -7.84
CA PHE A 147 29.30 29.72 -6.89
C PHE A 147 30.62 30.44 -7.14
N LYS A 148 30.95 30.72 -8.41
CA LYS A 148 32.17 31.46 -8.78
C LYS A 148 32.26 32.88 -8.17
N PRO A 149 31.23 33.74 -8.19
CA PRO A 149 31.34 35.09 -7.63
C PRO A 149 31.45 35.10 -6.09
N TYR A 150 30.79 34.16 -5.42
CA TYR A 150 30.82 34.05 -3.95
C TYR A 150 32.17 33.53 -3.44
N LYS A 151 32.77 32.58 -4.18
CA LYS A 151 34.11 32.05 -3.86
C LYS A 151 35.20 33.11 -4.05
N LEU A 152 35.08 33.98 -5.07
CA LEU A 152 35.97 35.12 -5.23
C LEU A 152 35.79 36.16 -4.10
N ASN A 153 34.55 36.50 -3.72
CA ASN A 153 34.29 37.47 -2.64
C ASN A 153 34.84 37.02 -1.29
N ILE A 154 34.67 35.74 -0.92
CA ILE A 154 35.18 35.19 0.34
C ILE A 154 36.73 35.17 0.35
N LEU A 155 37.35 34.85 -0.79
CA LEU A 155 38.81 34.84 -0.90
C LEU A 155 39.38 36.26 -0.80
N TRP A 156 38.71 37.24 -1.41
CA TRP A 156 39.08 38.66 -1.37
C TRP A 156 38.93 39.25 0.04
N LEU A 157 37.85 38.94 0.76
CA LEU A 157 37.65 39.34 2.16
C LEU A 157 38.72 38.74 3.09
N LYS A 158 39.15 37.49 2.85
CA LYS A 158 40.22 36.86 3.64
C LYS A 158 41.61 37.45 3.36
N THR A 159 41.86 37.95 2.14
CA THR A 159 43.15 38.58 1.80
C THR A 159 43.25 40.01 2.31
N MET A 160 42.13 40.73 2.42
CA MET A 160 42.07 42.08 3.01
C MET A 160 42.14 42.09 4.56
N ALA A 161 41.80 40.99 5.22
CA ALA A 161 41.88 40.87 6.68
C ALA A 161 43.28 40.50 7.22
N LEU A 162 44.26 40.31 6.33
CA LEU A 162 45.64 39.92 6.65
C LEU A 162 46.68 41.04 6.33
N VAL A 163 46.21 42.25 5.99
CA VAL A 163 47.00 43.47 5.81
C VAL A 163 46.67 44.42 6.94
#